data_AF-A0A2K8VFS7-F1
#
_entry.id   AF-A0A2K8VFS7-F1
#
_cell.length_a   1.000
_cell.length_b   1.000
_cell.length_c   1.000
_cell.angle_alpha   90.00
_cell.angle_beta   90.00
_cell.angle_gamma   90.00
#
_symmetry.space_group_name_H-M   'P 1'
#
loop_
_entity.id
_entity.type
_entity.pdbx_description
1 polymer ?
#
loop_
_entity_poly.entity_id
_entity_poly.type
_entity_poly.pdbx_seq_one_letter_code
_entity_poly.pdbx_strand_id
1 'polypeptide(L)'
;MEIEFQEYKDRLFEIILGESYHDEFLNLINLLSKNGKSKNEIYNLFLEFHAEIQIDDRTKKSETVYDNLSDFMDGFTEWSKSLKILPNEPDL
;
A
#
# COMPACT_ATOMS: atom_id res chain seq x y z
N MET A 1 14.51 -0.95 -9.17
CA MET A 1 14.86 -2.10 -8.31
C MET A 1 13.61 -2.36 -7.52
N GLU A 2 12.98 -3.50 -7.75
CA GLU A 2 11.66 -3.83 -7.21
C GLU A 2 11.65 -3.76 -5.68
N ILE A 3 10.48 -3.53 -5.08
CA ILE A 3 10.33 -3.61 -3.63
C ILE A 3 10.07 -5.07 -3.30
N GLU A 4 10.89 -5.68 -2.44
CA GLU A 4 10.63 -7.04 -1.97
C GLU A 4 9.60 -6.98 -0.84
N PHE A 5 8.40 -7.52 -1.05
CA PHE A 5 7.32 -7.48 -0.04
C PHE A 5 7.76 -8.03 1.32
N GLN A 6 8.57 -9.09 1.34
CA GLN A 6 9.04 -9.70 2.59
C GLN A 6 9.87 -8.74 3.45
N GLU A 7 10.56 -7.76 2.87
CA GLU A 7 11.31 -6.75 3.62
C GLU A 7 10.39 -5.76 4.36
N TYR A 8 9.16 -5.60 3.89
CA TYR A 8 8.20 -4.62 4.39
C TYR A 8 7.01 -5.25 5.12
N LYS A 9 6.81 -6.57 5.00
CA LYS A 9 5.64 -7.29 5.51
C LYS A 9 5.34 -6.95 6.95
N ASP A 10 6.29 -7.12 7.86
CA ASP A 10 6.04 -6.89 9.28
C ASP A 10 5.74 -5.43 9.60
N ARG A 11 6.46 -4.50 8.97
CA ARG A 11 6.19 -3.06 9.10
C ARG A 11 4.79 -2.70 8.61
N LEU A 12 4.32 -3.28 7.51
CA LEU A 12 2.98 -3.03 6.98
C LEU A 12 1.89 -3.53 7.94
N PHE A 13 2.12 -4.68 8.57
CA PHE A 13 1.22 -5.18 9.62
C PHE A 13 1.24 -4.31 10.89
N GLU A 14 2.42 -3.84 11.32
CA GLU A 14 2.53 -2.89 12.43
C GLU A 14 1.71 -1.62 12.15
N ILE A 15 1.82 -1.09 10.93
CA ILE A 15 1.09 0.11 10.51
C ILE A 15 -0.43 -0.13 10.51
N ILE A 16 -0.92 -1.16 9.81
CA ILE A 16 -2.38 -1.36 9.65
C ILE A 16 -3.10 -1.71 10.95
N LEU A 17 -2.39 -2.33 11.90
CA LEU A 17 -2.91 -2.65 13.22
C LEU A 17 -2.79 -1.48 14.21
N GLY A 18 -2.07 -0.43 13.83
CA GLY A 18 -1.91 0.79 14.61
C GLY A 18 -3.09 1.74 14.49
N GLU A 19 -3.28 2.59 15.50
CA GLU A 19 -4.35 3.59 15.54
C GLU A 19 -4.19 4.70 14.49
N SER A 20 -2.96 4.95 14.03
CA SER A 20 -2.61 6.02 13.08
C SER A 20 -2.17 5.48 11.71
N TYR A 21 -2.74 4.34 11.28
CA TYR A 21 -2.33 3.63 10.06
C TYR A 21 -2.25 4.52 8.82
N HIS A 22 -3.19 5.46 8.67
CA HIS A 22 -3.25 6.35 7.51
C HIS A 22 -2.00 7.24 7.40
N ASP A 23 -1.65 7.95 8.47
CA ASP A 23 -0.48 8.83 8.51
C ASP A 23 0.82 8.03 8.36
N GLU A 24 0.88 6.84 8.95
CA GLU A 24 2.05 5.98 8.85
C GLU A 24 2.25 5.39 7.44
N PHE A 25 1.18 5.03 6.73
CA PHE A 25 1.30 4.67 5.31
C PHE A 25 1.72 5.84 4.45
N LEU A 26 1.20 7.05 4.68
CA LEU A 26 1.67 8.25 3.98
C LEU A 26 3.17 8.49 4.21
N ASN A 27 3.63 8.30 5.45
CA ASN A 27 5.05 8.39 5.79
C ASN A 27 5.89 7.31 5.07
N LEU A 28 5.40 6.07 4.99
CA LEU A 28 6.04 4.99 4.24
C LEU A 28 6.13 5.31 2.75
N ILE A 29 5.05 5.77 2.14
CA ILE A 29 5.03 6.18 0.72
C ILE A 29 6.06 7.28 0.46
N ASN A 30 6.10 8.30 1.32
CA ASN A 30 7.08 9.39 1.22
C ASN A 30 8.52 8.89 1.34
N LEU A 31 8.79 7.94 2.23
CA LEU A 31 10.10 7.33 2.39
C LEU A 31 10.50 6.54 1.13
N LEU A 32 9.60 5.68 0.62
CA LEU A 32 9.85 4.87 -0.58
C LEU A 32 10.10 5.74 -1.80
N SER A 33 9.30 6.81 -1.96
CA SER A 33 9.47 7.80 -3.03
C SER A 33 10.83 8.52 -2.94
N LYS A 34 11.25 8.95 -1.74
CA LYS A 34 12.59 9.54 -1.52
C LYS A 34 13.73 8.58 -1.83
N ASN A 35 13.49 7.28 -1.67
CA ASN A 35 14.44 6.22 -2.01
C ASN A 35 14.40 5.83 -3.50
N GLY A 36 13.65 6.58 -4.32
CA GLY A 36 13.60 6.40 -5.78
C GLY A 36 12.63 5.32 -6.26
N LYS A 37 11.74 4.80 -5.39
CA LYS A 37 10.70 3.86 -5.80
C LYS A 37 9.60 4.61 -6.57
N SER A 38 9.18 4.05 -7.69
CA SER A 38 8.07 4.56 -8.48
C SER A 38 6.73 4.34 -7.78
N LYS A 39 5.71 5.11 -8.18
CA LYS A 39 4.34 4.90 -7.69
C LYS A 39 3.83 3.49 -7.98
N ASN A 40 4.19 2.93 -9.13
CA ASN A 40 3.79 1.58 -9.53
C ASN A 40 4.41 0.51 -8.62
N GLU A 41 5.71 0.63 -8.31
CA GLU A 41 6.37 -0.27 -7.35
C GLU A 41 5.71 -0.19 -5.96
N ILE A 42 5.37 1.02 -5.51
CA ILE A 42 4.68 1.24 -4.23
C ILE A 42 3.27 0.64 -4.26
N TYR A 43 2.53 0.82 -5.36
CA TYR A 43 1.19 0.26 -5.52
C TYR A 43 1.21 -1.27 -5.48
N ASN A 44 2.15 -1.89 -6.20
CA ASN A 44 2.33 -3.34 -6.21
C ASN A 44 2.63 -3.89 -4.80
N LEU A 45 3.43 -3.18 -4.00
CA LEU A 45 3.65 -3.54 -2.60
C LEU A 45 2.34 -3.60 -1.80
N PHE A 46 1.47 -2.58 -1.95
CA PHE A 46 0.17 -2.56 -1.28
C PHE A 46 -0.79 -3.63 -1.81
N LEU A 47 -0.76 -3.93 -3.11
CA LEU A 47 -1.52 -5.05 -3.69
C LEU A 47 -1.09 -6.41 -3.10
N GLU A 48 0.21 -6.67 -2.98
CA GLU A 48 0.72 -7.88 -2.34
C GLU A 48 0.28 -7.96 -0.88
N PHE A 49 0.34 -6.83 -0.16
CA PHE A 49 -0.12 -6.76 1.22
C PHE A 49 -1.62 -7.01 1.36
N HIS A 50 -2.43 -6.49 0.45
CA HIS A 50 -3.87 -6.71 0.40
C HIS A 50 -4.24 -8.19 0.18
N ALA A 51 -3.47 -8.92 -0.61
CA ALA A 51 -3.63 -10.36 -0.74
C ALA A 51 -3.21 -11.10 0.55
N GLU A 52 -2.10 -10.70 1.17
CA GLU A 52 -1.57 -11.35 2.37
C GLU A 52 -2.49 -11.15 3.59
N ILE A 53 -3.11 -9.98 3.74
CA ILE A 53 -3.91 -9.64 4.93
C ILE A 53 -5.13 -10.56 5.12
N GLN A 54 -5.61 -11.17 4.04
CA GLN A 54 -6.75 -12.09 4.07
C GLN A 54 -6.35 -13.47 4.64
N ILE A 55 -5.08 -13.84 4.54
CA ILE A 55 -4.59 -15.17 4.93
C ILE A 55 -3.74 -15.17 6.20
N ASP A 56 -3.17 -14.02 6.57
CA ASP A 56 -2.32 -13.87 7.76
C ASP A 56 -3.13 -13.92 9.06
N ASP A 57 -2.72 -14.77 9.99
CA ASP A 57 -3.45 -15.03 11.24
C ASP A 57 -3.62 -13.80 12.14
N ARG A 58 -2.78 -12.75 11.98
CA ARG A 58 -2.92 -11.47 12.69
C ARG A 58 -4.23 -10.75 12.35
N THR A 59 -4.71 -10.91 11.12
CA THR A 59 -5.80 -10.09 10.55
C THR A 59 -6.93 -10.91 9.94
N LYS A 60 -6.76 -12.22 9.77
CA LYS A 60 -7.68 -13.17 9.09
C LYS A 60 -9.15 -13.11 9.50
N LYS A 61 -9.48 -12.52 10.65
CA LYS A 61 -10.87 -12.39 11.15
C LYS A 61 -11.33 -10.95 11.31
N SER A 62 -10.53 -9.97 10.89
CA SER A 62 -10.79 -8.55 11.08
C SER A 62 -11.18 -7.90 9.77
N GLU A 63 -12.49 -7.91 9.48
CA GLU A 63 -13.07 -7.22 8.32
C GLU A 63 -12.72 -5.73 8.33
N THR A 64 -12.75 -5.09 9.51
CA THR A 64 -12.37 -3.68 9.66
C THR A 64 -10.96 -3.36 9.19
N VAL A 65 -9.98 -4.24 9.44
CA VAL A 65 -8.59 -4.02 9.01
C VAL A 65 -8.49 -4.13 7.49
N TYR A 66 -9.20 -5.10 6.90
CA TYR A 66 -9.27 -5.27 5.46
C TYR A 66 -9.94 -4.07 4.77
N ASP A 67 -11.05 -3.58 5.32
CA ASP A 67 -11.77 -2.41 4.82
C ASP A 67 -10.88 -1.15 4.91
N ASN A 68 -10.22 -0.93 6.04
CA ASN A 68 -9.28 0.19 6.21
C ASN A 68 -8.18 0.20 5.15
N LEU A 69 -7.59 -0.97 4.83
CA LEU A 69 -6.57 -1.07 3.79
C LEU A 69 -7.17 -0.81 2.39
N SER A 70 -8.36 -1.34 2.12
CA SER A 70 -9.05 -1.15 0.84
C SER A 70 -9.38 0.32 0.59
N ASP A 71 -9.97 1.00 1.59
CA ASP A 71 -10.27 2.44 1.53
C ASP A 71 -9.01 3.27 1.32
N PHE A 72 -7.91 2.91 1.98
CA PHE A 72 -6.62 3.58 1.78
C PHE A 72 -6.11 3.42 0.34
N MET A 73 -6.18 2.21 -0.22
CA MET A 73 -5.72 1.92 -1.58
C MET A 73 -6.56 2.65 -2.65
N ASP A 74 -7.87 2.77 -2.43
CA ASP A 74 -8.75 3.56 -3.30
C ASP A 74 -8.31 5.03 -3.30
N GLY A 75 -8.12 5.61 -2.11
CA GLY A 75 -7.62 6.98 -1.97
C GLY A 75 -6.22 7.20 -2.59
N PHE A 76 -5.31 6.24 -2.41
CA PHE A 76 -3.98 6.28 -3.03
C PHE A 76 -4.04 6.23 -4.56
N THR A 77 -4.96 5.42 -5.11
CA THR A 77 -5.17 5.28 -6.55
C THR A 77 -5.73 6.58 -7.14
N GLU A 78 -6.72 7.19 -6.49
CA GLU A 78 -7.28 8.49 -6.87
C GLU A 78 -6.22 9.60 -6.82
N TRP A 79 -5.46 9.67 -5.73
CA TRP A 79 -4.33 10.59 -5.59
C TRP A 79 -3.30 10.39 -6.69
N SER A 80 -2.93 9.14 -6.99
CA SER A 80 -1.97 8.81 -8.03
C SER A 80 -2.43 9.22 -9.43
N LYS A 81 -3.73 9.09 -9.72
CA LYS A 81 -4.36 9.53 -10.97
C LYS A 81 -4.41 11.05 -11.11
N SER A 82 -4.71 11.77 -10.01
CA SER A 82 -4.78 13.24 -10.00
C SER A 82 -3.41 13.90 -10.18
N LEU A 83 -2.36 13.32 -9.60
CA LEU A 83 -0.97 13.69 -9.83
C LEU A 83 -0.48 13.08 -11.15
N LYS A 84 -0.95 13.63 -12.28
CA LYS A 84 -0.55 13.24 -13.65
C LYS A 84 0.97 13.14 -13.80
N ILE A 85 1.49 11.93 -13.65
CA ILE A 85 2.67 11.43 -14.33
C ILE A 85 2.28 10.05 -14.87
N LEU A 86 1.49 10.04 -15.93
CA LEU A 86 1.43 8.90 -16.85
C LEU A 86 1.59 9.49 -18.24
N PRO A 87 2.63 9.12 -19.02
CA PRO A 87 2.34 8.89 -20.42
C PRO A 87 1.33 7.73 -20.46
N ASN A 88 0.22 7.95 -21.17
CA ASN A 88 -0.88 7.00 -21.38
C ASN A 88 -0.41 5.53 -21.36
N GLU A 89 -0.82 4.76 -20.34
CA GLU A 89 -0.85 3.31 -20.51
C GLU A 89 -2.02 2.95 -21.42
N PRO A 90 -1.85 2.00 -22.35
CA PRO A 90 -2.92 1.60 -23.26
C PRO A 90 -3.96 0.81 -22.48
N ASP A 91 -5.23 1.12 -22.73
CA ASP A 91 -6.38 0.36 -22.24
C ASP A 91 -6.18 -1.13 -22.60
N LEU A 92 -6.20 -1.99 -21.57
CA LEU A 92 -6.34 -3.44 -21.73
C LEU A 92 -7.82 -3.81 -21.92
#